data_AF-A0A845R8K0-F1
#
_entry.id   AF-A0A845R8K0-F1
#
_cell.length_a   1.000
_cell.length_b   1.000
_cell.length_c   1.000
_cell.angle_alpha   90.00
_cell.angle_beta   90.00
_cell.angle_gamma   90.00
#
_symmetry.space_group_name_H-M   'P 1'
#
loop_
_entity.id
_entity.type
_entity.pdbx_description
1 polymer ?
#
loop_
_entity_poly.entity_id
_entity_poly.type
_entity_poly.pdbx_seq_one_letter_code
_entity_poly.pdbx_strand_id
1 'polypeptide(L)' 'MSPRTGRPKSDNPKEIEVKARIDAETDKRLQEFCKAHGKTRTDVVREGIELVLAQEK' A
#
# COMPACT_ATOMS: atom_id res chain seq x y z
N MET A 1 30.91 -10.00 24.33
CA MET A 1 30.16 -10.22 23.08
C MET A 1 28.74 -9.72 23.31
N SER A 2 28.47 -8.44 23.03
CA SER A 2 27.09 -7.94 23.11
C SER A 2 26.28 -8.63 22.02
N PRO A 3 25.15 -9.27 22.36
CA PRO A 3 24.32 -9.91 21.36
C PRO A 3 23.88 -8.82 20.39
N ARG A 4 24.15 -9.04 19.09
CA ARG A 4 23.57 -8.24 18.02
C ARG A 4 22.07 -8.51 18.07
N THR A 5 21.34 -7.79 18.93
CA THR A 5 19.89 -7.78 18.93
C THR A 5 19.49 -7.39 17.52
N GLY A 6 18.93 -8.36 16.78
CA GLY A 6 18.44 -8.14 15.44
C GLY A 6 17.32 -7.10 15.41
N ARG A 7 16.69 -6.91 14.25
CA ARG A 7 15.52 -6.05 14.13
C ARG A 7 14.48 -6.50 15.17
N PRO A 8 14.00 -5.61 16.07
CA PRO A 8 12.98 -5.97 17.05
C PRO A 8 11.79 -6.60 16.32
N LYS A 9 11.20 -7.66 16.89
CA LYS A 9 9.99 -8.27 16.35
C LYS A 9 8.93 -7.19 16.25
N SER A 10 8.59 -6.79 15.03
CA SER A 10 7.46 -5.92 14.77
C SER A 10 6.23 -6.81 14.79
N ASP A 11 5.24 -6.52 15.65
CA ASP A 11 4.08 -7.41 15.84
C ASP A 11 3.20 -7.55 14.58
N ASN A 12 3.26 -6.60 13.66
CA ASN A 12 2.58 -6.66 12.37
C ASN A 12 3.51 -6.22 11.24
N PRO A 13 4.41 -7.11 10.78
CA PRO A 13 5.24 -6.80 9.63
C PRO A 13 4.32 -6.81 8.39
N LYS A 14 4.37 -5.74 7.59
CA LYS A 14 3.66 -5.66 6.31
C LYS A 14 4.39 -6.52 5.28
N GLU A 15 4.30 -7.85 5.44
CA GLU A 15 5.05 -8.84 4.64
C GLU A 15 4.39 -9.16 3.30
N ILE A 16 3.11 -8.86 3.15
CA ILE A 16 2.34 -9.20 1.94
C ILE A 16 2.59 -8.14 0.87
N GLU A 17 3.31 -8.53 -0.17
CA GLU A 17 3.50 -7.71 -1.38
C GLU A 17 2.38 -8.01 -2.38
N VAL A 18 1.58 -6.99 -2.72
CA VAL A 18 0.52 -7.11 -3.73
C VAL A 18 1.05 -6.57 -5.06
N LYS A 19 1.28 -7.46 -6.02
CA LYS A 19 1.67 -7.10 -7.39
C LYS A 19 0.45 -7.07 -8.28
N ALA A 20 -0.01 -5.87 -8.63
CA ALA A 20 -1.09 -5.67 -9.58
C ALA A 20 -0.53 -5.17 -10.93
N ARG A 21 -0.99 -5.79 -12.03
CA ARG A 21 -0.82 -5.20 -13.37
C ARG A 21 -2.02 -4.31 -13.63
N ILE A 22 -1.75 -3.06 -13.99
CA ILE A 22 -2.77 -2.08 -14.33
C ILE A 22 -2.44 -1.47 -15.69
N ASP A 23 -3.46 -0.99 -16.38
CA ASP A 23 -3.32 -0.29 -17.64
C ASP A 23 -2.68 1.09 -17.47
N ALA A 24 -2.10 1.60 -18.56
CA ALA A 24 -1.42 2.90 -18.57
C ALA A 24 -2.37 4.06 -18.24
N GLU A 25 -3.65 3.96 -18.58
CA GLU A 25 -4.64 4.96 -18.23
C GLU A 25 -4.92 4.98 -16.72
N THR A 26 -5.05 3.80 -16.11
CA THR A 26 -5.25 3.66 -14.67
C THR A 26 -4.05 4.17 -13.88
N ASP A 27 -2.82 3.92 -14.35
CA ASP A 27 -1.62 4.48 -13.71
C ASP A 27 -1.59 6.02 -13.77
N LYS A 28 -1.99 6.62 -14.90
CA LYS A 28 -2.08 8.08 -15.02
C LYS A 28 -3.09 8.66 -14.02
N ARG A 29 -4.30 8.10 -13.96
CA ARG A 29 -5.33 8.51 -13.00
C ARG A 29 -4.84 8.35 -11.56
N LEU A 30 -4.16 7.24 -11.26
CA LEU A 30 -3.58 6.99 -9.94
C LEU A 30 -2.50 8.04 -9.60
N GLN A 31 -1.61 8.36 -10.53
CA GLN A 31 -0.58 9.39 -10.33
C GLN A 31 -1.18 10.78 -10.11
N GLU A 32 -2.17 11.17 -10.91
CA GLU A 32 -2.87 12.44 -10.76
C GLU A 32 -3.56 12.54 -9.40
N PHE A 33 -4.25 11.48 -8.99
CA PHE A 33 -4.88 11.39 -7.68
C PHE A 33 -3.86 11.48 -6.54
N CYS A 34 -2.75 10.75 -6.64
CA CYS A 34 -1.65 10.82 -5.67
C CYS A 34 -1.10 12.24 -5.54
N LYS A 35 -0.91 12.94 -6.67
CA LYS A 35 -0.41 14.33 -6.69
C LYS A 35 -1.41 15.31 -6.08
N ALA A 36 -2.69 15.18 -6.42
CA ALA A 36 -3.75 16.06 -5.93
C ALA A 36 -3.95 15.93 -4.40
N HIS A 37 -3.86 14.71 -3.87
CA HIS A 37 -4.09 14.42 -2.45
C HIS A 37 -2.81 14.31 -1.61
N GLY A 38 -1.63 14.41 -2.21
CA GLY A 38 -0.35 14.24 -1.51
C GLY A 38 -0.14 12.84 -0.91
N LYS A 39 -0.82 11.82 -1.46
CA LYS A 39 -0.76 10.43 -0.98
C LYS A 39 0.26 9.61 -1.78
N THR A 40 0.78 8.56 -1.16
CA THR A 40 1.61 7.59 -1.89
C THR A 40 0.72 6.62 -2.66
N ARG A 41 1.24 6.06 -3.77
CA ARG A 41 0.54 5.01 -4.54
C ARG A 41 0.07 3.87 -3.64
N THR A 42 0.88 3.49 -2.66
CA THR A 42 0.59 2.41 -1.72
C THR A 42 -0.59 2.75 -0.81
N ASP A 43 -0.70 4.00 -0.34
CA ASP A 43 -1.80 4.42 0.51
C ASP A 43 -3.12 4.45 -0.27
N VAL A 44 -3.09 4.96 -1.51
CA VAL A 44 -4.26 4.97 -2.39
C VAL A 44 -4.74 3.55 -2.71
N VAL A 45 -3.82 2.62 -2.98
CA VAL A 45 -4.19 1.22 -3.24
C VAL A 45 -4.78 0.56 -2.00
N ARG A 46 -4.25 0.83 -0.80
CA ARG A 46 -4.82 0.29 0.46
C ARG A 46 -6.22 0.82 0.72
N GLU A 47 -6.41 2.13 0.58
CA GLU A 47 -7.72 2.78 0.74
C GLU A 47 -8.72 2.25 -0.29
N GLY A 48 -8.28 2.05 -1.54
CA GLY A 48 -9.09 1.40 -2.58
C GLY A 48 -9.54 -0.02 -2.20
N ILE A 49 -8.64 -0.84 -1.65
CA ILE A 49 -8.97 -2.20 -1.18
C ILE A 49 -9.98 -2.14 -0.03
N GLU A 50 -9.78 -1.26 0.96
CA GLU A 50 -10.72 -1.09 2.07
C GLU A 50 -12.10 -0.63 1.61
N LEU A 51 -12.17 0.30 0.64
CA LEU A 51 -13.43 0.76 0.06
C LEU A 51 -14.17 -0.36 -0.67
N VAL A 52 -13.47 -1.17 -1.48
CA VAL A 52 -14.09 -2.31 -2.18
C VAL A 52 -14.62 -3.35 -1.18
N LEU A 53 -13.83 -3.69 -0.15
CA LEU A 53 -14.26 -4.60 0.91
C LEU A 53 -15.42 -4.04 1.73
N ALA A 54 -15.50 -2.72 1.90
CA ALA A 54 -16.61 -2.07 2.58
C ALA A 54 -17.89 -2.05 1.74
N GLN A 55 -17.78 -2.04 0.40
CA GLN A 55 -18.91 -2.07 -0.52
C GLN A 55 -19.53 -3.47 -0.69
N GLU A 56 -18.79 -4.54 -0.39
CA GLU A 56 -19.32 -5.93 -0.40
C GLU A 56 -20.13 -6.30 0.86
N LYS A 57 -20.51 -5.31 1.69
CA LYS A 57 -21.36 -5.52 2.89
C LYS A 57 -22.85 -5.38 2.60
#